data_AF-A0A0D2IHQ2-F1
#
_entry.id   AF-A0A0D2IHQ2-F1
#
_cell.length_a   1.000
_cell.length_b   1.000
_cell.length_c   1.000
_cell.angle_alpha   90.00
_cell.angle_beta   90.00
_cell.angle_gamma   90.00
#
_symmetry.space_group_name_H-M   'P 1'
#
loop_
_entity.id
_entity.type
_entity.pdbx_description
1 polymer ?
#
loop_
_entity_poly.entity_id
_entity_poly.type
_entity_poly.pdbx_seq_one_letter_code
_entity_poly.pdbx_strand_id
1 'polypeptide(L)'
;MSKTFGIRKVELIQRPLPGQEGVGFFFKINHVPIFAAGSSWIPADSFLSRISTQKYRDRIKLVRDSNEVMIRVWGGGVREHESFYHPCDQLGGLVWQDFMFAYVNFQAHAQLRNRVAVKAEQDVRRSRRHPSIVLWCGNNEDYIIPPLRQLEYDSSEIDPGKILESPFPASCVQENGDVSEDKSLKWHNKMEDGGDRIARYRNDNIKFETGSLPVYIYSTQLI
;
A
#
# COMPACT_ATOMS: atom_id res chain seq x y z
N MET A 1 14.88 21.69 12.19
CA MET A 1 15.06 21.24 10.79
C MET A 1 13.86 21.68 9.97
N SER A 2 14.05 22.27 8.79
CA SER A 2 12.98 22.68 7.88
C SER A 2 12.56 21.52 6.96
N LYS A 3 11.29 21.44 6.57
CA LYS A 3 10.77 20.46 5.61
C LYS A 3 9.98 21.18 4.51
N THR A 4 10.16 20.75 3.26
CA THR A 4 9.39 21.25 2.12
C THR A 4 8.06 20.49 2.00
N PHE A 5 7.01 21.19 1.56
CA PHE A 5 5.70 20.65 1.24
C PHE A 5 5.10 21.43 0.06
N GLY A 6 4.05 20.89 -0.55
CA GLY A 6 3.28 21.58 -1.60
C GLY A 6 1.80 21.67 -1.23
N ILE A 7 1.14 22.72 -1.70
CA ILE A 7 -0.31 22.93 -1.55
C ILE A 7 -0.98 22.56 -2.87
N ARG A 8 -1.93 21.63 -2.82
CA ARG A 8 -2.71 21.19 -3.98
C ARG A 8 -3.99 20.49 -3.50
N LYS A 9 -4.97 20.41 -4.39
CA LYS A 9 -6.14 19.54 -4.27
C LYS A 9 -6.00 18.37 -5.22
N VAL A 10 -6.30 17.17 -4.74
CA VAL A 10 -6.37 15.94 -5.54
C VAL A 10 -7.77 15.38 -5.41
N GLU A 11 -8.37 15.03 -6.53
CA GLU A 11 -9.69 14.41 -6.56
C GLU A 11 -9.62 13.20 -7.49
N LEU A 12 -10.01 12.02 -6.99
CA LEU A 12 -10.28 10.86 -7.81
C LEU A 12 -11.76 10.90 -8.21
N ILE A 13 -12.01 11.03 -9.50
CA ILE A 13 -13.37 11.18 -10.03
C ILE A 13 -13.90 9.82 -10.46
N GLN A 14 -14.96 9.39 -9.78
CA GLN A 14 -15.74 8.21 -10.10
C GLN A 14 -17.20 8.60 -10.29
N ARG A 15 -17.61 8.74 -11.55
CA ARG A 15 -18.99 9.14 -11.91
C ARG A 15 -19.50 8.26 -13.05
N PRO A 16 -20.82 8.02 -13.14
CA PRO A 16 -21.41 7.27 -14.24
C PRO A 16 -21.01 7.84 -15.60
N LEU A 17 -20.79 6.96 -16.57
CA LEU A 17 -20.52 7.33 -17.95
C LEU A 17 -21.86 7.42 -18.73
N PRO A 18 -22.16 8.54 -19.42
CA PRO A 18 -23.41 8.65 -20.16
C PRO A 18 -23.54 7.55 -21.22
N GLY A 19 -24.62 6.77 -21.14
CA GLY A 19 -24.93 5.70 -22.09
C GLY A 19 -24.02 4.48 -22.01
N GLN A 20 -23.26 4.31 -20.93
CA GLN A 20 -22.36 3.16 -20.71
C GLN A 20 -22.50 2.65 -19.28
N GLU A 21 -22.29 1.35 -19.08
CA GLU A 21 -22.19 0.76 -17.75
C GLU A 21 -20.87 1.15 -17.07
N GLY A 22 -20.88 1.18 -15.74
CA GLY A 22 -19.70 1.50 -14.93
C GLY A 22 -19.52 2.99 -14.63
N VAL A 23 -18.35 3.31 -14.05
CA VAL A 23 -17.97 4.66 -13.65
C VAL A 23 -16.63 5.04 -14.28
N GLY A 24 -16.43 6.32 -14.55
CA GLY A 24 -15.11 6.82 -14.92
C GLY A 24 -14.11 6.66 -13.77
N PHE A 25 -12.82 6.68 -14.08
CA PHE A 25 -11.74 6.65 -13.08
C PHE A 25 -10.61 7.54 -13.57
N PHE A 26 -10.57 8.79 -13.10
CA PHE A 26 -9.52 9.73 -13.49
C PHE A 26 -9.22 10.75 -12.40
N PHE A 27 -8.06 11.38 -12.49
CA PHE A 27 -7.61 12.35 -11.50
C PHE A 27 -7.94 13.78 -11.94
N LYS A 28 -8.29 14.62 -10.97
CA LYS A 28 -8.17 16.08 -11.10
C LYS A 28 -7.13 16.60 -10.11
N ILE A 29 -6.22 17.43 -10.60
CA ILE A 29 -5.26 18.16 -9.78
C ILE A 29 -5.62 19.63 -9.88
N ASN A 30 -5.95 20.26 -8.75
CA ASN A 30 -6.42 21.65 -8.71
C ASN A 30 -7.55 21.91 -9.73
N HIS A 31 -8.53 21.00 -9.77
CA HIS A 31 -9.68 21.02 -10.68
C HIS A 31 -9.40 20.75 -12.17
N VAL A 32 -8.14 20.58 -12.56
CA VAL A 32 -7.75 20.22 -13.94
C VAL A 32 -7.72 18.70 -14.10
N PRO A 33 -8.52 18.12 -15.02
CA PRO A 33 -8.42 16.69 -15.34
C PRO A 33 -7.04 16.33 -15.89
N ILE A 34 -6.46 15.25 -15.38
CA ILE A 34 -5.15 14.75 -15.79
C ILE A 34 -5.31 13.39 -16.46
N PHE A 35 -4.75 13.26 -17.66
CA PHE A 35 -4.50 11.97 -18.28
C PHE A 35 -3.23 11.37 -17.68
N ALA A 36 -3.34 10.23 -17.01
CA ALA A 36 -2.24 9.56 -16.31
C ALA A 36 -1.34 8.77 -17.30
N ALA A 37 -0.65 9.47 -18.21
CA ALA A 37 0.39 8.87 -19.03
C ALA A 37 1.61 8.55 -18.16
N GLY A 38 2.09 7.31 -18.20
CA GLY A 38 3.07 6.90 -17.19
C GLY A 38 3.53 5.45 -17.29
N SER A 39 4.33 5.08 -16.30
CA SER A 39 4.92 3.75 -16.15
C SER A 39 4.87 3.25 -14.70
N SER A 40 5.13 1.96 -14.50
CA SER A 40 5.34 1.38 -13.18
C SER A 40 6.83 1.40 -12.83
N TRP A 41 7.14 1.87 -11.64
CA TRP A 41 8.47 1.88 -11.05
C TRP A 41 8.68 0.65 -10.17
N ILE A 42 9.78 -0.05 -10.42
CA ILE A 42 10.28 -1.17 -9.63
C ILE A 42 11.62 -0.77 -8.97
N PRO A 43 12.06 -1.48 -7.91
CA PRO A 43 13.35 -1.22 -7.29
C PRO A 43 14.47 -1.15 -8.31
N ALA A 44 15.24 -0.07 -8.22
CA ALA A 44 16.22 0.30 -9.22
C ALA A 44 17.45 -0.62 -9.31
N ASP A 45 17.64 -1.42 -8.27
CA ASP A 45 18.75 -2.34 -8.05
C ASP A 45 18.28 -3.40 -7.04
N SER A 46 18.78 -4.63 -7.12
CA SER A 46 18.53 -5.67 -6.12
C SER A 46 19.10 -5.28 -4.75
N PHE A 47 20.16 -4.47 -4.73
CA PHE A 47 20.77 -3.95 -3.51
C PHE A 47 20.44 -2.46 -3.37
N LEU A 48 19.40 -2.16 -2.59
CA LEU A 48 18.86 -0.81 -2.42
C LEU A 48 19.89 0.22 -1.92
N SER A 49 20.96 -0.22 -1.25
CA SER A 49 22.05 0.65 -0.81
C SER A 49 22.95 1.16 -1.93
N ARG A 50 22.89 0.56 -3.14
CA ARG A 50 23.75 0.94 -4.27
C ARG A 50 23.19 2.09 -5.10
N ILE A 51 21.90 2.39 -5.00
CA ILE A 51 21.32 3.50 -5.76
C ILE A 51 21.59 4.83 -5.07
N SER A 52 22.33 5.70 -5.75
CA SER A 52 22.64 7.05 -5.28
C SER A 52 21.46 8.01 -5.51
N THR A 53 21.43 9.09 -4.73
CA THR A 53 20.47 10.20 -4.95
C THR A 53 20.52 10.76 -6.36
N GLN A 54 21.74 10.88 -6.93
CA GLN A 54 21.90 11.36 -8.30
C GLN A 54 21.23 10.40 -9.31
N LYS A 55 21.41 9.09 -9.13
CA LYS A 55 20.81 8.08 -10.02
C LYS A 55 19.27 8.07 -9.94
N TYR A 56 18.68 8.31 -8.77
CA TYR A 56 17.24 8.57 -8.69
C TYR A 56 16.84 9.80 -9.51
N ARG A 57 17.52 10.94 -9.29
CA ARG A 57 17.22 12.19 -9.98
C ARG A 57 17.32 12.06 -11.50
N ASP A 58 18.36 11.39 -11.99
CA ASP A 58 18.56 11.18 -13.44
C ASP A 58 17.45 10.31 -14.04
N ARG A 59 17.01 9.28 -13.33
CA ARG A 59 15.89 8.43 -13.78
C ARG A 59 14.56 9.16 -13.77
N ILE A 60 14.24 9.92 -12.72
CA ILE A 60 13.01 10.72 -12.69
C ILE A 60 13.03 11.82 -13.75
N LYS A 61 14.21 12.40 -14.02
CA LYS A 61 14.37 13.33 -15.13
C LYS A 61 14.09 12.64 -16.47
N LEU A 62 14.58 11.42 -16.67
CA LEU A 62 14.29 10.65 -17.89
C LEU A 62 12.78 10.42 -18.08
N VAL A 63 12.06 10.07 -17.00
CA VAL A 63 10.60 9.92 -17.01
C VAL A 63 9.90 11.24 -17.41
N ARG A 64 10.36 12.37 -16.87
CA ARG A 64 9.84 13.68 -17.29
C ARG A 64 10.12 13.93 -18.77
N ASP A 65 11.35 13.69 -19.21
CA ASP A 65 11.81 13.94 -20.58
C ASP A 65 11.12 12.98 -21.59
N SER A 66 10.55 11.86 -21.13
CA SER A 66 9.67 10.97 -21.93
C SER A 66 8.20 11.42 -21.98
N ASN A 67 7.86 12.59 -21.42
CA ASN A 67 6.50 13.14 -21.30
C ASN A 67 5.55 12.29 -20.44
N GLU A 68 6.09 11.50 -19.50
CA GLU A 68 5.27 10.84 -18.50
C GLU A 68 4.87 11.83 -17.39
N VAL A 69 3.62 11.69 -16.94
CA VAL A 69 2.99 12.54 -15.94
C VAL A 69 2.84 11.80 -14.61
N MET A 70 2.71 10.48 -14.64
CA MET A 70 2.49 9.65 -13.45
C MET A 70 3.44 8.46 -13.39
N ILE A 71 3.94 8.15 -12.19
CA ILE A 71 4.71 6.96 -11.89
C ILE A 71 3.95 6.16 -10.84
N ARG A 72 3.73 4.87 -11.09
CA ARG A 72 3.22 3.95 -10.07
C ARG A 72 4.37 3.27 -9.35
N VAL A 73 4.56 3.54 -8.07
CA VAL A 73 5.47 2.75 -7.22
C VAL A 73 4.79 1.43 -6.90
N TRP A 74 5.26 0.36 -7.56
CA TRP A 74 4.64 -0.96 -7.52
C TRP A 74 4.78 -1.65 -6.17
N GLY A 75 3.70 -2.27 -5.69
CA GLY A 75 3.58 -2.91 -4.38
C GLY A 75 4.45 -4.14 -4.14
N GLY A 76 5.05 -4.74 -5.16
CA GLY A 76 6.02 -5.83 -4.95
C GLY A 76 7.47 -5.35 -4.77
N GLY A 77 7.68 -4.03 -4.78
CA GLY A 77 8.98 -3.39 -4.58
C GLY A 77 9.21 -2.94 -3.14
N VAL A 78 9.67 -1.71 -3.00
CA VAL A 78 9.82 -1.04 -1.70
C VAL A 78 9.20 0.35 -1.75
N ARG A 79 8.77 0.84 -0.59
CA ARG A 79 8.49 2.27 -0.43
C ARG A 79 9.80 3.01 -0.61
N GLU A 80 9.86 3.81 -1.66
CA GLU A 80 11.13 4.38 -2.13
C GLU A 80 11.81 5.34 -1.15
N HIS A 81 13.07 5.64 -1.42
CA HIS A 81 13.82 6.64 -0.66
C HIS A 81 13.29 8.06 -0.94
N GLU A 82 13.57 9.01 -0.04
CA GLU A 82 13.27 10.45 -0.24
C GLU A 82 13.86 11.01 -1.55
N SER A 83 14.98 10.42 -1.97
CA SER A 83 15.67 10.72 -3.23
C SER A 83 14.83 10.40 -4.47
N PHE A 84 13.78 9.58 -4.36
CA PHE A 84 12.81 9.33 -5.42
C PHE A 84 11.71 10.41 -5.42
N TYR A 85 11.05 10.63 -4.28
CA TYR A 85 9.89 11.55 -4.22
C TYR A 85 10.28 13.01 -4.39
N HIS A 86 11.47 13.42 -3.93
CA HIS A 86 11.87 14.83 -4.00
C HIS A 86 12.05 15.32 -5.44
N PRO A 87 12.72 14.59 -6.37
CA PRO A 87 12.66 14.89 -7.79
C PRO A 87 11.24 14.87 -8.38
N CYS A 88 10.38 13.93 -7.98
CA CYS A 88 8.98 13.92 -8.45
C CYS A 88 8.26 15.22 -8.06
N ASP A 89 8.40 15.66 -6.80
CA ASP A 89 7.84 16.92 -6.32
C ASP A 89 8.37 18.14 -7.09
N GLN A 90 9.68 18.17 -7.36
CA GLN A 90 10.34 19.29 -8.04
C GLN A 90 10.04 19.37 -9.54
N LEU A 91 9.91 18.21 -10.20
CA LEU A 91 9.74 18.10 -11.64
C LEU A 91 8.27 18.01 -12.06
N GLY A 92 7.34 17.90 -11.10
CA GLY A 92 5.90 17.83 -11.35
C GLY A 92 5.39 16.44 -11.71
N GLY A 93 6.13 15.38 -11.35
CA GLY A 93 5.70 14.00 -11.53
C GLY A 93 4.69 13.58 -10.45
N LEU A 94 3.57 13.00 -10.87
CA LEU A 94 2.57 12.43 -9.96
C LEU A 94 2.97 11.00 -9.57
N VAL A 95 2.67 10.60 -8.35
CA VAL A 95 2.99 9.27 -7.82
C VAL A 95 1.72 8.57 -7.37
N TRP A 96 1.46 7.41 -7.95
CA TRP A 96 0.56 6.39 -7.42
C TRP A 96 1.38 5.50 -6.49
N GLN A 97 1.07 5.48 -5.20
CA GLN A 97 1.83 4.71 -4.21
C GLN A 97 1.06 3.48 -3.75
N ASP A 98 1.51 2.29 -4.14
CA ASP A 98 1.02 1.07 -3.53
C ASP A 98 1.56 0.92 -2.10
N PHE A 99 0.82 0.25 -1.22
CA PHE A 99 1.43 -0.45 -0.08
C PHE A 99 2.13 -1.71 -0.58
N MET A 100 3.11 -2.20 0.20
CA MET A 100 4.04 -3.24 -0.27
C MET A 100 3.44 -4.65 -0.19
N PHE A 101 2.31 -4.84 -0.88
CA PHE A 101 1.58 -6.09 -1.03
C PHE A 101 1.34 -6.35 -2.52
N ALA A 102 1.70 -7.54 -2.98
CA ALA A 102 1.55 -7.92 -4.38
C ALA A 102 1.42 -9.43 -4.57
N TYR A 103 0.43 -9.83 -5.36
CA TYR A 103 0.23 -11.21 -5.84
C TYR A 103 0.13 -12.26 -4.72
N VAL A 104 -0.38 -11.91 -3.55
CA VAL A 104 -0.40 -12.85 -2.42
C VAL A 104 -1.63 -12.66 -1.53
N ASN A 105 -2.25 -13.78 -1.15
CA ASN A 105 -3.28 -13.80 -0.14
C ASN A 105 -2.61 -13.92 1.23
N PHE A 106 -2.61 -12.84 2.01
CA PHE A 106 -2.12 -12.87 3.38
C PHE A 106 -3.19 -13.42 4.31
N GLN A 107 -2.78 -14.35 5.18
CA GLN A 107 -3.60 -14.67 6.35
C GLN A 107 -3.63 -13.45 7.26
N ALA A 108 -4.76 -12.75 7.31
CA ALA A 108 -4.92 -11.50 8.03
C ALA A 108 -5.05 -11.74 9.55
N HIS A 109 -4.22 -12.56 10.17
CA HIS A 109 -4.22 -12.77 11.62
C HIS A 109 -3.85 -11.48 12.36
N ALA A 110 -4.34 -11.30 13.60
CA ALA A 110 -4.25 -10.02 14.33
C ALA A 110 -2.83 -9.45 14.42
N GLN A 111 -1.83 -10.32 14.65
CA GLN A 111 -0.43 -9.90 14.70
C GLN A 111 0.06 -9.32 13.37
N LEU A 112 -0.31 -9.91 12.23
CA LEU A 112 0.07 -9.38 10.91
C LEU A 112 -0.64 -8.06 10.67
N ARG A 113 -1.97 -7.99 10.90
CA ARG A 113 -2.74 -6.75 10.76
C ARG A 113 -2.12 -5.60 11.56
N ASN A 114 -1.73 -5.85 12.82
CA ASN A 114 -1.08 -4.85 13.65
C ASN A 114 0.28 -4.40 13.08
N ARG A 115 1.10 -5.33 12.59
CA ARG A 115 2.39 -4.99 11.96
C ARG A 115 2.21 -4.19 10.68
N VAL A 116 1.25 -4.59 9.85
CA VAL A 116 0.85 -3.87 8.63
C VAL A 116 0.36 -2.48 9.00
N ALA A 117 -0.44 -2.35 10.05
CA ALA A 117 -0.98 -1.08 10.47
C ALA A 117 0.09 -0.08 10.89
N VAL A 118 0.99 -0.52 11.76
CA VAL A 118 2.16 0.26 12.18
C VAL A 118 3.01 0.67 10.98
N LYS A 119 3.27 -0.27 10.05
CA LYS A 119 4.09 0.01 8.87
C LYS A 119 3.43 1.02 7.93
N ALA A 120 2.15 0.86 7.66
CA ALA A 120 1.38 1.78 6.82
C ALA A 120 1.33 3.18 7.42
N GLU A 121 1.07 3.29 8.73
CA GLU A 121 1.09 4.55 9.46
C GLU A 121 2.46 5.26 9.35
N GLN A 122 3.55 4.51 9.54
CA GLN A 122 4.92 5.03 9.41
C GLN A 122 5.21 5.54 7.99
N ASP A 123 4.83 4.78 6.96
CA ASP A 123 5.07 5.16 5.58
C ASP A 123 4.23 6.36 5.16
N VAL A 124 2.94 6.39 5.50
CA VAL A 124 2.07 7.54 5.24
C VAL A 124 2.58 8.77 5.98
N ARG A 125 2.92 8.68 7.28
CA ARG A 125 3.44 9.84 8.02
C ARG A 125 4.72 10.41 7.45
N ARG A 126 5.63 9.55 6.97
CA ARG A 126 6.89 9.98 6.37
C ARG A 126 6.66 10.66 5.02
N SER A 127 5.75 10.11 4.21
CA SER A 127 5.61 10.48 2.82
C SER A 127 4.49 11.49 2.52
N ARG A 128 3.52 11.70 3.43
CA ARG A 128 2.33 12.57 3.21
C ARG A 128 2.63 14.03 2.86
N ARG A 129 3.86 14.49 3.08
CA ARG A 129 4.30 15.85 2.74
C ARG A 129 4.67 16.01 1.26
N HIS A 130 4.85 14.91 0.52
CA HIS A 130 5.18 14.93 -0.89
C HIS A 130 3.93 15.25 -1.72
N PRO A 131 3.84 16.43 -2.35
CA PRO A 131 2.74 16.75 -3.24
C PRO A 131 2.73 15.89 -4.51
N SER A 132 3.78 15.13 -4.82
CA SER A 132 3.74 14.16 -5.92
C SER A 132 2.75 13.02 -5.65
N ILE A 133 2.60 12.53 -4.42
CA ILE A 133 1.77 11.35 -4.11
C ILE A 133 0.28 11.67 -4.24
N VAL A 134 -0.39 11.21 -5.30
CA VAL A 134 -1.82 11.49 -5.58
C VAL A 134 -2.76 10.37 -5.18
N LEU A 135 -2.25 9.16 -4.98
CA LEU A 135 -3.06 8.00 -4.62
C LEU A 135 -2.28 7.07 -3.68
N TRP A 136 -2.97 6.53 -2.69
CA TRP A 136 -2.54 5.37 -1.91
C TRP A 136 -3.36 4.17 -2.37
N CYS A 137 -2.69 3.11 -2.79
CA CYS A 137 -3.32 1.88 -3.28
C CYS A 137 -3.01 0.74 -2.32
N GLY A 138 -4.02 -0.06 -1.98
CA GLY A 138 -3.92 -1.12 -0.98
C GLY A 138 -2.92 -2.21 -1.32
N ASN A 139 -2.92 -2.66 -2.57
CA ASN A 139 -2.09 -3.77 -3.04
C ASN A 139 -1.92 -3.75 -4.56
N ASN A 140 -1.20 -4.75 -5.07
CA ASN A 140 -1.16 -5.12 -6.47
C ASN A 140 -1.84 -6.47 -6.69
N GLU A 141 -2.96 -6.45 -7.41
CA GLU A 141 -3.64 -7.60 -8.02
C GLU A 141 -4.11 -8.69 -7.07
N ASP A 142 -4.18 -8.46 -5.75
CA ASP A 142 -4.56 -9.55 -4.83
C ASP A 142 -6.01 -10.02 -5.09
N TYR A 143 -6.89 -9.15 -5.58
CA TYR A 143 -8.29 -9.49 -5.90
C TYR A 143 -8.46 -10.33 -7.18
N ILE A 144 -7.39 -10.58 -7.94
CA ILE A 144 -7.42 -11.58 -9.01
C ILE A 144 -7.34 -13.01 -8.44
N ILE A 145 -6.90 -13.16 -7.18
CA ILE A 145 -6.66 -14.47 -6.58
C ILE A 145 -7.97 -15.25 -6.37
N PRO A 146 -9.06 -14.68 -5.81
CA PRO A 146 -10.30 -15.42 -5.62
C PRO A 146 -10.84 -16.10 -6.89
N PRO A 147 -11.01 -15.42 -8.04
CA PRO A 147 -11.49 -16.09 -9.24
C PRO A 147 -10.49 -17.12 -9.79
N LEU A 148 -9.18 -16.86 -9.72
CA LEU A 148 -8.16 -17.82 -10.18
C LEU A 148 -8.08 -19.08 -9.32
N ARG A 149 -8.38 -18.97 -8.03
CA ARG A 149 -8.30 -20.05 -7.05
C ARG A 149 -9.67 -20.65 -6.71
N GLN A 150 -10.74 -20.19 -7.37
CA GLN A 150 -12.13 -20.60 -7.11
C GLN A 150 -12.52 -20.39 -5.64
N LEU A 151 -12.06 -19.29 -5.04
CA LEU A 151 -12.45 -18.90 -3.68
C LEU A 151 -13.74 -18.09 -3.73
N GLU A 152 -14.64 -18.35 -2.80
CA GLU A 152 -15.81 -17.50 -2.58
C GLU A 152 -15.34 -16.13 -2.06
N TYR A 153 -15.71 -15.06 -2.78
CA TYR A 153 -15.38 -13.69 -2.40
C TYR A 153 -16.57 -12.78 -2.70
N ASP A 154 -17.08 -12.12 -1.66
CA ASP A 154 -18.12 -11.10 -1.76
C ASP A 154 -17.48 -9.72 -1.59
N SER A 155 -17.38 -8.98 -2.70
CA SER A 155 -16.83 -7.62 -2.69
C SER A 155 -17.74 -6.59 -2.02
N SER A 156 -19.00 -6.94 -1.74
CA SER A 156 -19.96 -6.07 -1.07
C SER A 156 -19.97 -6.23 0.46
N GLU A 157 -19.31 -7.27 0.98
CA GLU A 157 -19.23 -7.52 2.41
C GLU A 157 -18.28 -6.51 3.08
N ILE A 158 -18.80 -5.84 4.10
CA ILE A 158 -18.10 -4.77 4.83
C ILE A 158 -17.98 -5.07 6.33
N ASP A 159 -18.61 -6.15 6.82
CA ASP A 159 -18.48 -6.59 8.20
C ASP A 159 -17.08 -7.17 8.47
N PRO A 160 -16.29 -6.59 9.39
CA PRO A 160 -14.93 -7.05 9.65
C PRO A 160 -14.86 -8.50 10.15
N GLY A 161 -15.84 -8.95 10.95
CA GLY A 161 -15.87 -10.31 11.47
C GLY A 161 -16.05 -11.34 10.35
N LYS A 162 -17.03 -11.10 9.48
CA LYS A 162 -17.28 -11.98 8.32
C LYS A 162 -16.14 -11.97 7.31
N ILE A 163 -15.51 -10.81 7.08
CA ILE A 163 -14.34 -10.73 6.20
C ILE A 163 -13.19 -11.58 6.76
N LEU A 164 -12.94 -11.56 8.08
CA LEU A 164 -11.89 -12.38 8.69
C LEU A 164 -12.13 -13.88 8.59
N GLU A 165 -13.39 -14.29 8.60
CA GLU A 165 -13.79 -15.68 8.42
C GLU A 165 -13.81 -16.10 6.95
N SER A 166 -13.74 -15.15 6.01
CA SER A 166 -13.72 -15.42 4.57
C SER A 166 -12.40 -16.09 4.14
N PRO A 167 -12.41 -16.85 3.02
CA PRO A 167 -11.19 -17.39 2.44
C PRO A 167 -10.26 -16.31 1.84
N PHE A 168 -10.68 -15.04 1.84
CA PHE A 168 -9.93 -13.90 1.33
C PHE A 168 -10.05 -12.67 2.26
N PRO A 169 -9.42 -12.70 3.46
CA PRO A 169 -9.64 -11.70 4.51
C PRO A 169 -8.89 -10.37 4.28
N ALA A 170 -8.39 -10.13 3.07
CA ALA A 170 -7.55 -8.98 2.72
C ALA A 170 -8.25 -7.61 2.85
N SER A 171 -9.57 -7.58 3.10
CA SER A 171 -10.38 -6.39 3.31
C SER A 171 -10.69 -6.05 4.78
N CYS A 172 -10.28 -6.86 5.78
CA CYS A 172 -10.67 -6.61 7.17
C CYS A 172 -9.74 -5.60 7.88
N VAL A 173 -10.34 -4.54 8.44
CA VAL A 173 -9.75 -3.70 9.49
C VAL A 173 -10.52 -3.95 10.78
N GLN A 174 -9.86 -4.43 11.84
CA GLN A 174 -10.48 -4.48 13.17
C GLN A 174 -10.12 -3.23 13.96
N GLU A 175 -11.14 -2.53 14.46
CA GLU A 175 -10.97 -1.31 15.25
C GLU A 175 -10.64 -1.56 16.73
N ASN A 176 -10.89 -2.74 17.30
CA ASN A 176 -10.51 -3.13 18.65
C ASN A 176 -10.73 -4.66 18.79
N GLY A 177 -9.90 -5.42 19.51
CA GLY A 177 -10.30 -6.79 19.83
C GLY A 177 -9.23 -7.74 20.36
N ASP A 178 -9.49 -8.23 21.56
CA ASP A 178 -8.90 -9.39 22.24
C ASP A 178 -8.86 -10.65 21.34
N VAL A 179 -7.83 -11.48 21.52
CA VAL A 179 -7.43 -12.59 20.62
C VAL A 179 -7.47 -13.96 21.32
N SER A 180 -8.21 -14.07 22.41
CA SER A 180 -8.28 -15.29 23.22
C SER A 180 -8.99 -16.48 22.55
N GLU A 181 -9.67 -16.30 21.42
CA GLU A 181 -10.46 -17.36 20.75
C GLU A 181 -10.16 -17.61 19.27
N ASP A 182 -9.02 -17.12 18.73
CA ASP A 182 -8.68 -17.28 17.31
C ASP A 182 -8.30 -18.74 16.95
N LYS A 183 -9.25 -19.47 16.36
CA LYS A 183 -9.12 -20.88 15.92
C LYS A 183 -8.39 -21.06 14.57
N SER A 184 -7.95 -19.98 13.91
CA SER A 184 -7.27 -20.04 12.60
C SER A 184 -5.84 -20.60 12.65
N LEU A 185 -5.28 -20.83 13.84
CA LEU A 185 -3.91 -21.30 14.06
C LEU A 185 -3.69 -22.80 13.80
N LYS A 186 -4.68 -23.56 13.29
CA LYS A 186 -4.52 -25.00 13.03
C LYS A 186 -3.61 -25.35 11.83
N TRP A 187 -3.11 -24.37 11.10
CA TRP A 187 -2.34 -24.63 9.87
C TRP A 187 -1.12 -23.72 9.72
N HIS A 188 -0.09 -23.90 10.56
CA HIS A 188 1.31 -23.72 10.14
C HIS A 188 2.30 -24.28 11.17
N ASN A 189 2.72 -25.53 10.96
CA ASN A 189 4.12 -25.98 11.03
C ASN A 189 4.13 -27.48 10.72
N LYS A 190 4.70 -27.88 9.58
CA LYS A 190 4.93 -29.30 9.27
C LYS A 190 6.18 -29.85 9.96
N MET A 191 6.57 -29.41 11.17
CA MET A 191 7.61 -30.06 11.99
C MET A 191 7.44 -29.78 13.49
N GLU A 192 7.96 -30.72 14.29
CA GLU A 192 7.78 -30.87 15.74
C GLU A 192 8.54 -29.83 16.59
N ASP A 193 9.55 -29.14 16.04
CA ASP A 193 10.46 -28.22 16.77
C ASP A 193 10.12 -26.72 16.63
N GLY A 194 8.94 -26.37 16.10
CA GLY A 194 8.56 -24.98 15.82
C GLY A 194 8.50 -24.05 17.04
N GLY A 195 8.29 -24.59 18.24
CA GLY A 195 8.21 -23.81 19.49
C GLY A 195 9.55 -23.21 19.92
N ASP A 196 10.65 -23.95 19.78
CA ASP A 196 11.96 -23.57 20.30
C ASP A 196 12.60 -22.42 19.51
N ARG A 197 12.26 -22.31 18.23
CA ARG A 197 12.79 -21.25 17.34
C ARG A 197 12.13 -19.89 17.62
N ILE A 198 10.87 -19.88 18.03
CA ILE A 198 10.12 -18.67 18.39
C ILE A 198 10.58 -18.13 19.76
N ALA A 199 10.95 -19.01 20.69
CA ALA A 199 11.47 -18.61 21.99
C ALA A 199 12.78 -17.79 21.86
N ARG A 200 13.65 -18.13 20.90
CA ARG A 200 14.86 -17.34 20.59
C ARG A 200 14.55 -15.95 20.01
N TYR A 201 13.52 -15.86 19.18
CA TYR A 201 13.14 -14.59 18.55
C TYR A 201 12.48 -13.60 19.51
N ARG A 202 11.85 -14.09 20.59
CA ARG A 202 11.11 -13.28 21.56
C ARG A 202 11.98 -12.60 22.62
N ASN A 203 13.22 -13.03 22.84
CA ASN A 203 14.08 -12.49 23.90
C ASN A 203 14.70 -11.11 23.57
N ASP A 204 14.72 -10.68 22.31
CA ASP A 204 15.69 -9.68 21.89
C ASP A 204 15.19 -8.25 21.63
N ASN A 205 13.90 -7.88 21.66
CA ASN A 205 13.55 -6.47 21.37
C ASN A 205 12.36 -5.85 22.13
N ILE A 206 12.71 -4.73 22.77
CA ILE A 206 12.09 -3.73 23.65
C ILE A 206 10.63 -3.31 23.31
N LYS A 207 9.84 -3.07 24.37
CA LYS A 207 8.44 -2.59 24.35
C LYS A 207 8.34 -1.07 24.41
N PHE A 208 7.40 -0.47 23.67
CA PHE A 208 6.87 0.88 23.90
C PHE A 208 5.37 0.95 23.56
N GLU A 209 4.62 1.71 24.34
CA GLU A 209 3.18 1.96 24.20
C GLU A 209 2.92 3.29 23.49
N THR A 210 1.95 3.32 22.58
CA THR A 210 1.46 4.57 21.95
C THR A 210 -0.06 4.53 21.78
N GLY A 211 -0.76 5.13 22.74
CA GLY A 211 -2.18 5.47 22.63
C GLY A 211 -2.39 6.78 21.88
N SER A 212 -3.52 6.86 21.19
CA SER A 212 -4.06 7.97 20.39
C SER A 212 -3.44 8.15 18.99
N LEU A 213 -4.14 7.62 17.98
CA LEU A 213 -4.36 8.24 16.67
C LEU A 213 -5.44 7.43 15.91
N PRO A 214 -6.72 7.84 16.00
CA PRO A 214 -7.77 7.24 15.19
C PRO A 214 -7.61 7.70 13.73
N VAL A 215 -8.13 6.84 12.85
CA VAL A 215 -8.46 7.06 11.43
C VAL A 215 -7.37 6.75 10.36
N TYR A 216 -7.65 5.65 9.65
CA TYR A 216 -7.28 5.21 8.28
C TYR A 216 -6.12 4.22 8.05
N ILE A 217 -6.49 3.04 7.52
CA ILE A 217 -5.76 2.31 6.46
C ILE A 217 -6.79 1.72 5.48
N TYR A 218 -6.73 2.14 4.22
CA TYR A 218 -7.48 1.54 3.12
C TYR A 218 -6.63 0.44 2.46
N SER A 219 -7.15 -0.79 2.45
CA SER A 219 -6.73 -1.87 1.56
C SER A 219 -7.91 -2.20 0.65
N THR A 220 -7.99 -1.55 -0.51
CA THR A 220 -8.71 -2.08 -1.66
C THR A 220 -7.93 -1.68 -2.90
N GLN A 221 -7.75 -2.63 -3.81
CA GLN A 221 -7.44 -2.32 -5.20
C GLN A 221 -8.75 -1.77 -5.76
N LEU A 222 -8.72 -0.52 -6.20
CA LEU A 222 -9.83 0.12 -6.85
C LEU A 222 -10.10 -0.61 -8.17
N ILE A 223 -11.20 -1.36 -8.21
CA ILE A 223 -11.95 -1.65 -9.43
C ILE A 223 -13.23 -0.80 -9.34
#